data_AF-A0A3D4I0R2-F1
#
_entry.id   AF-A0A3D4I0R2-F1
#
_cell.length_a   1.000
_cell.length_b   1.000
_cell.length_c   1.000
_cell.angle_alpha   90.00
_cell.angle_beta   90.00
_cell.angle_gamma   90.00
#
_symmetry.space_group_name_H-M   'P 1'
#
loop_
_entity.id
_entity.type
_entity.pdbx_description
1 polymer ?
#
loop_
_entity_poly.entity_id
_entity_poly.type
_entity_poly.pdbx_seq_one_letter_code
_entity_poly.pdbx_strand_id
1 'polypeptide(L)' 'MLSSARQRKAIKKIMDSDGLDSLPEQLCRLASLRYDNPELSLRELGEMLDPPLSRSGVNHRLEKIVLISEKLQ' A
#
# COMPACT_ATOMS: atom_id res chain seq x y z
N MET A 1 8.50 -11.65 2.61
CA MET A 1 7.78 -10.54 3.26
C MET A 1 8.54 -9.26 2.95
N LEU A 2 7.93 -8.30 2.24
CA LEU A 2 8.59 -7.03 1.93
C LEU A 2 8.77 -6.23 3.23
N SER A 3 9.90 -5.52 3.37
CA SER A 3 10.10 -4.61 4.50
C SER A 3 9.12 -3.44 4.42
N SER A 4 8.59 -3.01 5.57
CA SER A 4 7.74 -1.81 5.69
C SER A 4 8.40 -0.58 5.03
N ALA A 5 9.73 -0.48 5.10
CA ALA A 5 10.50 0.58 4.43
C ALA A 5 10.36 0.55 2.89
N ARG A 6 10.34 -0.64 2.27
CA ARG A 6 10.17 -0.78 0.82
C ARG A 6 8.75 -0.41 0.37
N GLN A 7 7.74 -0.78 1.17
CA GLN A 7 6.35 -0.41 0.90
C GLN A 7 6.18 1.11 0.95
N ARG A 8 6.71 1.77 1.99
CA ARG A 8 6.65 3.24 2.10
C ARG A 8 7.37 3.95 0.97
N LYS A 9 8.56 3.47 0.58
CA LYS A 9 9.30 4.05 -0.55
C LYS A 9 8.50 3.95 -1.86
N ALA A 10 7.85 2.81 -2.10
CA ALA A 10 6.98 2.63 -3.27
C ALA A 10 5.79 3.59 -3.26
N ILE A 11 5.08 3.67 -2.12
CA ILE A 11 3.93 4.56 -1.95
C ILE A 11 4.33 6.03 -2.17
N LYS A 12 5.45 6.45 -1.58
CA LYS A 12 6.00 7.80 -1.77
C LYS A 12 6.36 8.07 -3.23
N LYS A 13 7.00 7.12 -3.92
CA LYS A 13 7.33 7.26 -5.35
C LYS A 13 6.07 7.45 -6.21
N ILE A 14 5.00 6.70 -5.95
CA ILE A 14 3.73 6.85 -6.65
C ILE A 14 3.11 8.22 -6.37
N MET A 15 3.09 8.62 -5.10
CA MET A 15 2.57 9.92 -4.66
C MET A 15 3.30 11.09 -5.33
N ASP A 16 4.63 11.01 -5.43
CA ASP A 16 5.47 12.07 -6.02
C ASP A 16 5.41 12.10 -7.57
N SER A 17 4.92 11.03 -8.23
CA SER A 17 4.81 10.92 -9.70
C SER A 17 3.40 11.27 -10.21
N ASP A 18 2.45 10.35 -10.00
CA ASP A 18 1.12 10.40 -10.61
C ASP A 18 0.02 10.64 -9.57
N GLY A 19 0.40 10.73 -8.29
CA GLY A 19 -0.51 10.77 -7.14
C GLY A 19 -1.06 9.39 -6.78
N LEU A 20 -1.51 9.22 -5.53
CA LEU A 20 -2.12 7.95 -5.08
C LEU A 20 -3.45 7.66 -5.78
N ASP A 21 -4.13 8.69 -6.27
CA ASP A 21 -5.41 8.58 -6.98
C ASP A 21 -5.28 7.89 -8.36
N SER A 22 -4.04 7.75 -8.86
CA SER A 22 -3.75 6.91 -10.04
C SER A 22 -3.94 5.41 -9.78
N LEU A 23 -3.92 4.99 -8.51
CA LEU A 23 -4.15 3.60 -8.12
C LEU A 23 -5.64 3.28 -8.13
N PRO A 24 -6.02 2.02 -8.43
CA PRO A 24 -7.37 1.54 -8.16
C PRO A 24 -7.77 1.86 -6.71
N GLU A 25 -9.01 2.28 -6.49
CA GLU A 25 -9.51 2.76 -5.20
C GLU A 25 -9.09 1.90 -3.99
N GLN A 26 -9.17 0.58 -4.17
CA GLN A 26 -8.79 -0.40 -3.17
C GLN A 26 -7.29 -0.43 -2.81
N LEU A 27 -6.42 -0.10 -3.77
CA LEU A 27 -4.98 0.04 -3.56
C LEU A 27 -4.65 1.45 -3.05
N CYS A 28 -5.34 2.48 -3.53
CA CYS A 28 -5.20 3.85 -3.03
C CYS A 28 -5.49 3.92 -1.52
N ARG A 29 -6.65 3.43 -1.06
CA ARG A 29 -6.98 3.40 0.38
C ARG A 29 -5.93 2.68 1.22
N LEU A 30 -5.45 1.53 0.74
CA LEU A 30 -4.42 0.78 1.46
C LEU A 30 -3.07 1.49 1.46
N ALA A 31 -2.69 2.14 0.36
CA ALA A 31 -1.48 2.94 0.26
C ALA A 31 -1.52 4.11 1.26
N SER A 32 -2.64 4.83 1.34
CA SER A 32 -2.84 5.90 2.32
C SER A 32 -2.78 5.38 3.75
N LEU A 33 -3.52 4.31 4.08
CA LEU A 33 -3.47 3.72 5.42
C LEU A 33 -2.06 3.29 5.84
N ARG A 34 -1.29 2.66 4.94
CA ARG A 34 0.09 2.24 5.20
C ARG A 34 1.03 3.44 5.38
N TYR A 35 0.80 4.52 4.64
CA TYR A 35 1.58 5.76 4.72
C TYR A 35 1.31 6.51 6.03
N ASP A 36 0.03 6.68 6.38
CA ASP A 36 -0.40 7.38 7.60
C ASP A 36 -0.08 6.59 8.87
N ASN A 37 -0.05 5.26 8.78
CA ASN A 37 0.16 4.37 9.92
C ASN A 37 1.36 3.44 9.69
N PRO A 38 2.62 3.94 9.73
CA PRO A 38 3.84 3.18 9.39
C PRO A 38 4.24 2.10 10.40
N GLU A 39 3.63 2.09 11.58
CA GLU A 39 3.88 1.12 12.66
C GLU A 39 2.85 -0.02 12.70
N LEU A 40 1.67 0.16 12.08
CA LEU A 40 0.65 -0.88 12.09
C LEU A 40 1.09 -2.14 11.34
N SER A 41 0.71 -3.28 11.88
CA SER A 41 0.88 -4.57 11.25
C SER A 41 -0.02 -4.72 10.03
N LEU A 42 0.30 -5.68 9.17
CA LEU A 42 -0.53 -6.00 8.00
C LEU A 42 -1.95 -6.45 8.37
N ARG A 43 -2.12 -7.00 9.57
CA ARG A 43 -3.43 -7.45 10.06
C ARG A 43 -4.28 -6.24 10.45
N GLU A 44 -3.74 -5.33 11.26
CA GLU A 44 -4.43 -4.12 11.70
C GLU A 44 -4.81 -3.25 10.50
N LEU A 45 -3.91 -3.08 9.52
CA LEU A 45 -4.23 -2.39 8.27
C LEU A 45 -5.39 -3.05 7.50
N GLY A 46 -5.47 -4.38 7.54
CA GLY A 46 -6.54 -5.14 6.88
C GLY A 46 -7.88 -5.00 7.58
N GLU A 47 -7.88 -4.90 8.91
CA GLU A 47 -9.08 -4.70 9.74
C GLU A 47 -9.65 -3.29 9.58
N MET A 48 -8.84 -2.31 9.18
CA MET A 48 -9.28 -0.94 8.88
C MET A 48 -9.90 -0.75 7.49
N LEU A 49 -9.86 -1.78 6.64
CA LEU A 49 -10.46 -1.73 5.31
C LEU A 49 -11.92 -2.19 5.36
N ASP A 50 -12.71 -1.70 4.40
CA ASP A 50 -14.09 -2.13 4.17
C ASP A 50 -14.29 -2.59 2.71
N PRO A 51 -14.51 -3.90 2.47
CA PRO A 51 -14.54 -4.99 3.45
C PRO A 51 -13.14 -5.30 4.03
N PRO A 52 -13.07 -5.86 5.26
CA PRO A 52 -11.79 -6.17 5.90
C PRO A 52 -11.03 -7.27 5.15
N LEU A 53 -9.71 -7.20 5.20
CA LEU A 53 -8.82 -8.14 4.54
C LEU A 53 -8.00 -8.97 5.52
N SER A 54 -7.67 -10.19 5.11
CA SER A 54 -6.67 -11.00 5.81
C SER A 54 -5.27 -10.41 5.64
N ARG A 55 -4.36 -10.74 6.58
CA ARG A 55 -2.93 -10.39 6.49
C ARG A 55 -2.32 -10.69 5.11
N SER A 56 -2.63 -11.85 4.54
CA SER A 56 -2.11 -12.25 3.21
C SER A 56 -2.70 -11.41 2.09
N GLY A 57 -4.00 -11.06 2.17
CA GLY A 57 -4.65 -10.17 1.21
C GLY A 57 -4.04 -8.76 1.20
N VAL A 58 -3.75 -8.21 2.38
CA VAL A 58 -3.04 -6.93 2.52
C VAL A 58 -1.63 -7.01 1.92
N ASN A 59 -0.88 -8.08 2.24
CA ASN A 59 0.47 -8.26 1.70
C ASN A 59 0.48 -8.28 0.17
N HIS A 60 -0.42 -9.02 -0.48
CA HIS A 60 -0.51 -9.06 -1.95
C HIS A 60 -0.86 -7.71 -2.57
N ARG A 61 -1.71 -6.92 -1.92
CA ARG A 61 -2.04 -5.58 -2.42
C ARG A 61 -0.85 -4.63 -2.29
N LEU A 62 -0.09 -4.70 -1.19
CA LEU A 62 1.16 -3.94 -1.03
C LEU A 62 2.23 -4.38 -2.03
N GLU A 63 2.32 -5.68 -2.35
CA GLU A 63 3.19 -6.18 -3.44
C GLU A 63 2.79 -5.57 -4.79
N LYS A 64 1.48 -5.50 -5.11
CA LYS A 64 1.01 -4.83 -6.32
C LYS A 64 1.38 -3.33 -6.34
N ILE A 65 1.23 -2.63 -5.23
CA ILE A 65 1.63 -1.21 -5.12
C ILE A 65 3.12 -1.05 -5.40
N VAL A 66 3.97 -1.91 -4.82
CA VAL A 66 5.42 -1.91 -5.11
C VAL A 66 5.70 -2.14 -6.60
N LEU A 67 5.06 -3.14 -7.22
CA LEU A 67 5.22 -3.42 -8.64
C LEU A 67 4.76 -2.26 -9.53
N ILE A 68 3.70 -1.53 -9.16
CA ILE A 68 3.26 -0.34 -9.87
C ILE A 68 4.33 0.75 -9.75
N SER A 69 4.88 0.99 -8.55
CA SER A 69 5.95 1.98 -8.34
C SER A 69 7.23 1.68 -9.13
N GLU A 70 7.51 0.40 -9.38
CA GLU A 70 8.67 -0.05 -10.17
C GLU A 70 8.51 0.24 -11.66
N LYS A 71 7.27 0.40 -12.13
CA LYS A 71 6.98 0.77 -13.54
C LYS A 71 7.01 2.28 -13.79
N LEU A 72 6.94 3.09 -12.73
CA LEU A 72 7.12 4.54 -12.82
C LEU A 72 8.60 4.83 -13.06
N GLN A 73 8.93 5.72 -14.01
CA GLN A 73 10.32 6.05 -14.35
C GLN A 73 10.92 7.03 -13.34
#